data_AF-A0A7Z9JQA3-F1
#
_entry.id   AF-A0A7Z9JQA3-F1
#
_cell.length_a   1.000
_cell.length_b   1.000
_cell.length_c   1.000
_cell.angle_alpha   90.00
_cell.angle_beta   90.00
_cell.angle_gamma   90.00
#
_symmetry.space_group_name_H-M   'P 1'
#
loop_
_entity.id
_entity.type
_entity.pdbx_description
1 polymer ?
#
loop_
_entity_poly.entity_id
_entity_poly.type
_entity_poly.pdbx_seq_one_letter_code
_entity_poly.pdbx_strand_id
1 'polypeptide(L)'
;MGSVPREGAGNPESCRGIHSLTRGSRSVLAGLLILLVAVSFLGAQELPIVRVISTGGTIASRPGDDQLTGNALVEAVPQLVGVARVEVEEFSRLGSSAMTPNHWLLLARRINELLDAEPNISGVVVTHGTDTMEETAYFLHLTIKHVRPVVLTGSMRSATAISADGPANLLAAVRVAADTKAAGRGVLVVLNDEIHSARDVRKTDNNRMDTFVSAEWGALGVVDSDGVTFRRSSETLHTVHALPSLAGVETLPVVPIVADFAGNDAAVLRSWAEREVDGIVVQAFGGGRASPEMRRAITEIASEGTPVVLASRVAEGRVIGSEQQAEAGIVAAGDLPPHKARVLLMLALLQSRDAKEIQAIFDTH
;
A
#
# COMPACT_ATOMS: atom_id res chain seq x y z
N MET A 1 50.37 54.47 -83.13
CA MET A 1 48.95 54.55 -83.56
C MET A 1 48.13 54.60 -82.28
N GLY A 2 47.92 55.76 -81.68
CA GLY A 2 46.82 56.70 -81.97
C GLY A 2 45.64 56.29 -81.07
N SER A 3 45.01 57.10 -80.22
CA SER A 3 44.92 58.55 -80.04
C SER A 3 44.10 58.80 -78.75
N VAL A 4 44.42 59.86 -78.01
CA VAL A 4 43.62 60.41 -76.87
C VAL A 4 42.44 61.24 -77.42
N PRO A 5 41.28 61.38 -76.73
CA PRO A 5 40.89 62.64 -76.05
C PRO A 5 40.05 62.42 -74.75
N ARG A 6 40.27 63.16 -73.64
CA ARG A 6 39.71 64.47 -73.19
C ARG A 6 38.27 64.48 -72.58
N GLU A 7 38.24 65.05 -71.36
CA GLU A 7 37.37 66.11 -70.78
C GLU A 7 35.82 66.03 -70.70
N GLY A 8 35.30 66.54 -69.56
CA GLY A 8 34.03 67.29 -69.45
C GLY A 8 32.93 66.58 -68.62
N ALA A 9 32.76 66.85 -67.32
CA ALA A 9 32.09 67.99 -66.67
C ALA A 9 30.54 67.89 -66.60
N GLY A 10 30.01 67.82 -65.37
CA GLY A 10 28.58 67.92 -65.03
C GLY A 10 28.30 67.66 -63.54
N ASN A 11 28.23 68.73 -62.74
CA ASN A 11 27.83 68.81 -61.31
C ASN A 11 26.39 69.40 -61.27
N PRO A 12 25.67 69.61 -60.14
CA PRO A 12 25.63 69.04 -58.78
C PRO A 12 24.21 68.54 -58.38
N GLU A 13 24.06 67.95 -57.18
CA GLU A 13 22.92 68.12 -56.22
C GLU A 13 23.01 67.01 -55.14
N SER A 14 23.45 67.32 -53.92
CA SER A 14 22.67 67.77 -52.75
C SER A 14 22.32 66.64 -51.77
N CYS A 15 22.49 66.98 -50.48
CA CYS A 15 21.83 66.41 -49.30
C CYS A 15 22.35 65.12 -48.61
N ARG A 16 22.98 65.39 -47.45
CA ARG A 16 22.68 64.81 -46.11
C ARG A 16 23.18 63.41 -45.77
N GLY A 17 23.84 63.32 -44.61
CA GLY A 17 23.64 62.20 -43.67
C GLY A 17 24.89 61.71 -42.95
N ILE A 18 25.22 62.33 -41.82
CA ILE A 18 26.19 61.87 -40.82
C ILE A 18 25.51 60.81 -39.92
N HIS A 19 26.13 59.63 -39.72
CA HIS A 19 25.89 58.74 -38.58
C HIS A 19 27.17 57.96 -38.28
N SER A 20 27.96 58.38 -37.27
CA SER A 20 27.89 58.00 -35.85
C SER A 20 28.52 56.63 -35.53
N LEU A 21 29.80 56.68 -35.15
CA LEU A 21 30.48 55.69 -34.32
C LEU A 21 29.92 55.75 -32.88
N THR A 22 29.63 54.58 -32.30
CA THR A 22 29.90 54.15 -30.89
C THR A 22 28.83 53.18 -30.40
N ARG A 23 29.23 51.94 -30.07
CA ARG A 23 28.78 51.15 -28.89
C ARG A 23 29.21 49.68 -29.05
N GLY A 24 30.33 49.32 -28.42
CA GLY A 24 30.74 47.94 -28.23
C GLY A 24 31.30 47.76 -26.83
N SER A 25 30.45 47.65 -25.81
CA SER A 25 30.83 47.32 -24.41
C SER A 25 29.60 47.04 -23.52
N ARG A 26 28.58 46.32 -24.02
CA ARG A 26 27.41 45.95 -23.19
C ARG A 26 27.02 44.46 -23.25
N SER A 27 27.58 43.70 -24.18
CA SER A 27 27.12 42.33 -24.48
C SER A 27 27.78 41.24 -23.62
N VAL A 28 28.98 41.48 -23.08
CA VAL A 28 29.75 40.45 -22.34
C VAL A 28 29.33 40.36 -20.87
N LEU A 29 28.92 41.48 -20.25
CA LEU A 29 28.48 41.50 -18.85
C LEU A 29 27.10 40.86 -18.65
N ALA A 30 26.22 40.95 -19.64
CA ALA A 30 24.88 40.34 -19.59
C ALA A 30 24.93 38.80 -19.66
N GLY A 31 25.87 38.25 -20.43
CA GLY A 31 26.08 36.79 -20.51
C GLY A 31 26.59 36.17 -19.21
N LEU A 32 27.48 36.88 -18.49
CA LEU A 32 28.00 36.41 -17.20
C LEU A 32 26.91 36.47 -16.10
N LEU A 33 26.05 37.48 -16.13
CA LEU A 33 24.95 37.63 -15.17
C LEU A 33 23.83 36.60 -15.42
N ILE A 34 23.54 36.27 -16.68
CA ILE A 34 22.59 35.20 -17.04
C ILE A 34 23.15 33.82 -16.65
N LEU A 35 24.46 33.60 -16.76
CA LEU A 35 25.11 32.36 -16.31
C LEU A 35 25.12 32.26 -14.77
N LEU A 36 25.32 33.36 -14.03
CA LEU A 36 25.22 33.41 -12.56
C LEU A 36 23.79 33.22 -12.04
N VAL A 37 22.78 33.71 -12.78
CA VAL A 37 21.36 33.49 -12.44
C VAL A 37 20.90 32.08 -12.81
N ALA A 38 21.45 31.46 -13.88
CA ALA A 38 21.14 30.09 -14.25
C ALA A 38 21.76 29.04 -13.30
N VAL A 39 22.88 29.34 -12.63
CA VAL A 39 23.48 28.45 -11.61
C VAL A 39 22.70 28.46 -10.29
N SER A 40 21.80 29.43 -10.08
CA SER A 40 20.99 29.54 -8.85
C SER A 40 19.66 28.76 -8.90
N PHE A 41 19.39 28.04 -9.99
CA PHE A 41 18.18 27.21 -10.16
C PHE A 41 18.41 25.70 -9.99
N LEU A 42 19.56 25.26 -9.48
CA LEU A 42 19.58 24.02 -8.70
C LEU A 42 18.96 24.33 -7.34
N GLY A 43 17.63 24.50 -7.32
CA GLY A 43 16.89 24.49 -6.07
C GLY A 43 17.26 23.19 -5.35
N ALA A 44 17.70 23.28 -4.10
CA ALA A 44 17.76 22.13 -3.23
C ALA A 44 16.36 21.50 -3.29
N GLN A 45 16.24 20.35 -3.95
CA GLN A 45 14.96 19.66 -4.05
C GLN A 45 14.58 19.31 -2.61
N GLU A 46 13.54 19.96 -2.08
CA GLU A 46 13.07 19.65 -0.75
C GLU A 46 12.75 18.17 -0.68
N LEU A 47 13.32 17.49 0.32
CA LEU A 47 13.10 16.06 0.49
C LEU A 47 11.60 15.79 0.69
N PRO A 48 11.08 14.70 0.11
CA PRO A 48 9.69 14.30 0.29
C PRO A 48 9.39 14.12 1.78
N ILE A 49 8.18 14.51 2.21
CA ILE A 49 7.74 14.34 3.59
C ILE A 49 7.06 12.97 3.68
N VAL A 50 7.54 12.11 4.58
CA VAL A 50 6.95 10.79 4.83
C VAL A 50 6.49 10.72 6.28
N ARG A 51 5.22 10.37 6.46
CA ARG A 51 4.64 10.15 7.80
C ARG A 51 4.84 8.71 8.23
N VAL A 52 5.51 8.50 9.36
CA VAL A 52 5.68 7.18 9.98
C VAL A 52 4.67 7.05 11.12
N ILE A 53 3.69 6.17 10.97
CA ILE A 53 2.70 5.84 11.99
C ILE A 53 3.14 4.55 12.70
N SER A 54 3.46 4.66 13.98
CA SER A 54 3.92 3.54 14.80
C SER A 54 2.74 2.82 15.47
N THR A 55 2.62 1.51 15.24
CA THR A 55 1.61 0.66 15.91
C THR A 55 2.22 -0.35 16.90
N GLY A 56 3.56 -0.40 16.99
CA GLY A 56 4.32 -1.34 17.81
C GLY A 56 4.88 -2.52 17.01
N GLY A 57 4.75 -3.72 17.56
CA GLY A 57 5.26 -4.97 16.96
C GLY A 57 6.74 -5.25 17.24
N THR A 58 7.24 -6.35 16.65
CA THR A 58 8.61 -6.84 16.86
C THR A 58 9.68 -5.80 16.48
N ILE A 59 9.40 -4.95 15.48
CA ILE A 59 10.32 -3.87 15.06
C ILE A 59 10.62 -2.88 16.17
N ALA A 60 9.64 -2.62 17.03
CA ALA A 60 9.81 -1.78 18.22
C ALA A 60 10.28 -2.57 19.45
N SER A 61 10.14 -3.90 19.46
CA SER A 61 10.27 -4.69 20.69
C SER A 61 11.69 -4.79 21.24
N ARG A 62 11.79 -4.79 22.57
CA ARG A 62 13.00 -4.97 23.39
C ARG A 62 12.75 -6.04 24.47
N PRO A 63 13.80 -6.55 25.15
CA PRO A 63 13.63 -7.49 26.25
C PRO A 63 12.77 -6.90 27.38
N GLY A 64 11.96 -7.74 28.03
CA GLY A 64 11.20 -7.36 29.23
C GLY A 64 9.94 -6.54 28.97
N ASP A 65 9.19 -6.84 27.91
CA ASP A 65 7.96 -6.15 27.47
C ASP A 65 8.13 -4.64 27.18
N ASP A 66 9.37 -4.21 26.94
CA ASP A 66 9.70 -2.84 26.54
C ASP A 66 9.60 -2.65 25.00
N GLN A 67 9.30 -1.43 24.56
CA GLN A 67 9.24 -1.06 23.15
C GLN A 67 9.88 0.30 22.90
N LEU A 68 10.62 0.38 21.80
CA LEU A 68 11.05 1.64 21.18
C LEU A 68 9.84 2.50 20.82
N THR A 69 10.00 3.81 20.96
CA THR A 69 9.12 4.77 20.30
C THR A 69 9.39 4.76 18.80
N GLY A 70 8.41 5.16 17.99
CA GLY A 70 8.58 5.40 16.56
C GLY A 70 9.70 6.41 16.27
N ASN A 71 9.86 7.45 17.11
CA ASN A 71 10.98 8.38 16.96
C ASN A 71 12.32 7.67 17.15
N ALA A 72 12.43 6.81 18.18
CA ALA A 72 13.65 6.04 18.40
C ALA A 72 13.92 5.02 17.28
N LEU A 73 12.88 4.49 16.62
CA LEU A 73 13.05 3.67 15.41
C LEU A 73 13.63 4.47 14.24
N VAL A 74 13.11 5.67 14.00
CA VAL A 74 13.60 6.56 12.93
C VAL A 74 15.02 7.04 13.22
N GLU A 75 15.32 7.44 14.46
CA GLU A 75 16.67 7.87 14.89
C GLU A 75 17.72 6.75 14.75
N ALA A 76 17.32 5.48 14.90
CA ALA A 76 18.20 4.33 14.71
C ALA A 76 18.61 4.11 13.24
N VAL A 77 17.98 4.81 12.28
CA VAL A 77 18.24 4.69 10.83
C VAL A 77 18.66 6.05 10.26
N PRO A 78 19.90 6.52 10.52
CA PRO A 78 20.36 7.84 10.11
C PRO A 78 20.34 8.04 8.58
N GLN A 79 20.35 6.97 7.78
CA GLN A 79 20.26 7.03 6.33
C GLN A 79 18.94 7.64 5.82
N LEU A 80 17.89 7.69 6.65
CA LEU A 80 16.60 8.30 6.30
C LEU A 80 16.73 9.78 5.95
N VAL A 81 17.70 10.51 6.53
CA VAL A 81 17.90 11.95 6.27
C VAL A 81 18.30 12.27 4.83
N GLY A 82 18.79 11.28 4.08
CA GLY A 82 19.10 11.40 2.65
C GLY A 82 17.94 10.99 1.74
N VAL A 83 16.85 10.47 2.30
CA VAL A 83 15.70 9.92 1.54
C VAL A 83 14.47 10.82 1.69
N ALA A 84 14.12 11.20 2.92
CA ALA A 84 12.87 11.90 3.21
C ALA A 84 12.99 12.74 4.49
N ARG A 85 12.16 13.78 4.60
CA ARG A 85 11.85 14.38 5.91
C ARG A 85 10.81 13.49 6.60
N VAL A 86 11.26 12.71 7.57
CA VAL A 86 10.41 11.77 8.29
C VAL A 86 9.75 12.45 9.48
N GLU A 87 8.43 12.35 9.57
CA GLU A 87 7.62 12.87 10.66
C GLU A 87 6.86 11.71 11.31
N VAL A 88 6.98 11.55 12.63
CA VAL A 88 6.48 10.36 13.35
C VAL A 88 5.19 10.66 14.10
N GLU A 89 4.25 9.73 14.04
CA GLU A 89 3.05 9.67 14.86
C GLU A 89 2.97 8.34 15.62
N GLU A 90 2.74 8.41 16.93
CA GLU A 90 2.46 7.22 17.75
C GLU A 90 0.97 6.91 17.72
N PHE A 91 0.59 5.80 17.11
CA PHE A 91 -0.81 5.37 17.06
C PHE A 91 -1.13 4.37 18.18
N SER A 92 -0.28 3.36 18.34
CA SER A 92 -0.41 2.37 19.42
C SER A 92 0.94 1.67 19.69
N ARG A 93 0.97 0.81 20.71
CA ARG A 93 2.15 0.00 21.08
C ARG A 93 1.79 -1.49 21.20
N LEU A 94 0.92 -1.94 20.31
CA LEU A 94 0.34 -3.28 20.39
C LEU A 94 1.23 -4.29 19.67
N GLY A 95 1.30 -5.50 20.23
CA GLY A 95 1.65 -6.66 19.42
C GLY A 95 0.55 -6.89 18.38
N SER A 96 0.90 -7.29 17.16
CA SER A 96 -0.07 -7.50 16.08
C SER A 96 -1.11 -8.58 16.40
N SER A 97 -0.79 -9.51 17.30
CA SER A 97 -1.74 -10.51 17.84
C SER A 97 -2.87 -9.90 18.68
N ALA A 98 -2.71 -8.66 19.16
CA ALA A 98 -3.74 -7.90 19.86
C ALA A 98 -4.49 -6.90 18.94
N MET A 99 -4.22 -6.93 17.63
CA MET A 99 -4.91 -6.09 16.66
C MET A 99 -6.38 -6.51 16.53
N THR A 100 -7.29 -5.55 16.36
CA THR A 100 -8.73 -5.81 16.29
C THR A 100 -9.38 -5.03 15.15
N PRO A 101 -10.59 -5.39 14.70
CA PRO A 101 -11.32 -4.63 13.69
C PRO A 101 -11.54 -3.15 14.07
N ASN A 102 -11.70 -2.84 15.37
CA ASN A 102 -11.80 -1.45 15.82
C ASN A 102 -10.48 -0.67 15.62
N HIS A 103 -9.34 -1.29 15.91
CA HIS A 103 -8.05 -0.67 15.63
C HIS A 103 -7.84 -0.42 14.13
N TRP A 104 -8.29 -1.34 13.27
CA TRP A 104 -8.27 -1.16 11.82
C TRP A 104 -9.11 0.03 11.36
N LEU A 105 -10.35 0.17 11.85
CA LEU A 105 -11.21 1.32 11.57
C LEU A 105 -10.53 2.65 11.95
N LEU A 106 -9.98 2.72 13.16
CA LEU A 106 -9.30 3.91 13.67
C LEU A 106 -8.05 4.24 12.84
N LEU A 107 -7.26 3.24 12.47
CA LEU A 107 -6.05 3.43 11.68
C LEU A 107 -6.38 3.92 10.26
N ALA A 108 -7.36 3.31 9.59
CA ALA A 108 -7.80 3.73 8.26
C ALA A 108 -8.33 5.17 8.24
N ARG A 109 -9.15 5.54 9.25
CA ARG A 109 -9.62 6.92 9.42
C ARG A 109 -8.46 7.88 9.58
N ARG A 110 -7.53 7.57 10.49
CA ARG A 110 -6.40 8.44 10.77
C ARG A 110 -5.54 8.67 9.54
N ILE A 111 -5.26 7.62 8.77
CA ILE A 111 -4.47 7.74 7.53
C ILE A 111 -5.21 8.58 6.49
N ASN A 112 -6.52 8.37 6.28
CA ASN A 112 -7.31 9.18 5.35
C ASN A 112 -7.34 10.66 5.78
N GLU A 113 -7.61 10.95 7.05
CA GLU A 113 -7.61 12.31 7.60
C GLU A 113 -6.25 13.00 7.43
N LEU A 114 -5.17 12.28 7.70
CA LEU A 114 -3.80 12.78 7.57
C LEU A 114 -3.46 13.09 6.12
N LEU A 115 -3.85 12.22 5.18
CA LEU A 115 -3.67 12.47 3.76
C LEU A 115 -4.50 13.69 3.33
N ASP A 116 -5.78 13.77 3.69
CA ASP A 116 -6.65 14.89 3.32
C ASP A 116 -6.16 16.24 3.87
N ALA A 117 -5.69 16.27 5.13
CA ALA A 117 -5.26 17.49 5.80
C ALA A 117 -3.87 17.98 5.35
N GLU A 118 -3.00 17.08 4.89
CA GLU A 118 -1.59 17.40 4.60
C GLU A 118 -1.27 17.14 3.12
N PRO A 119 -1.47 18.13 2.22
CA PRO A 119 -1.28 17.92 0.78
C PRO A 119 0.19 17.69 0.38
N ASN A 120 1.14 18.06 1.24
CA ASN A 120 2.57 18.02 0.94
C ASN A 120 3.25 16.69 1.35
N ILE A 121 2.56 15.80 2.07
CA ILE A 121 3.14 14.48 2.37
C ILE A 121 3.12 13.61 1.12
N SER A 122 4.25 12.97 0.86
CA SER A 122 4.45 12.07 -0.28
C SER A 122 3.81 10.71 -0.03
N GLY A 123 3.82 10.24 1.22
CA GLY A 123 3.26 8.95 1.59
C GLY A 123 3.27 8.69 3.08
N VAL A 124 2.71 7.55 3.46
CA VAL A 124 2.64 7.05 4.83
C VAL A 124 3.35 5.72 4.94
N VAL A 125 4.16 5.54 5.97
CA VAL A 125 4.70 4.26 6.41
C VAL A 125 4.05 3.88 7.73
N VAL A 126 3.57 2.64 7.86
CA VAL A 126 3.05 2.10 9.09
C VAL A 126 4.01 1.01 9.60
N THR A 127 4.60 1.21 10.77
CA THR A 127 5.36 0.12 11.42
C THR A 127 4.38 -0.76 12.17
N HIS A 128 4.43 -2.08 11.91
CA HIS A 128 3.44 -3.03 12.39
C HIS A 128 4.08 -4.37 12.75
N GLY A 129 3.47 -5.10 13.70
CA GLY A 129 3.88 -6.47 14.01
C GLY A 129 3.55 -7.44 12.86
N THR A 130 4.36 -8.47 12.69
CA THR A 130 4.29 -9.32 11.49
C THR A 130 3.16 -10.34 11.53
N ASP A 131 2.58 -10.68 12.68
CA ASP A 131 1.62 -11.79 12.80
C ASP A 131 0.29 -11.54 12.08
N THR A 132 -0.17 -10.28 12.02
CA THR A 132 -1.44 -9.91 11.38
C THR A 132 -1.26 -8.78 10.36
N MET A 133 -0.01 -8.54 9.92
CA MET A 133 0.31 -7.47 8.99
C MET A 133 -0.46 -7.63 7.67
N GLU A 134 -0.60 -8.85 7.17
CA GLU A 134 -1.33 -9.12 5.91
C GLU A 134 -2.84 -8.84 6.03
N GLU A 135 -3.44 -8.99 7.22
CA GLU A 135 -4.83 -8.61 7.47
C GLU A 135 -4.99 -7.09 7.54
N THR A 136 -4.15 -6.41 8.33
CA THR A 136 -4.18 -4.94 8.44
C THR A 136 -3.91 -4.30 7.09
N ALA A 137 -2.91 -4.79 6.35
CA ALA A 137 -2.56 -4.28 5.03
C ALA A 137 -3.74 -4.40 4.07
N TYR A 138 -4.39 -5.57 4.02
CA TYR A 138 -5.53 -5.78 3.13
C TYR A 138 -6.76 -4.95 3.53
N PHE A 139 -7.01 -4.78 4.83
CA PHE A 139 -8.06 -3.87 5.30
C PHE A 139 -7.82 -2.43 4.81
N LEU A 140 -6.59 -1.92 4.98
CA LEU A 140 -6.21 -0.60 4.47
C LEU A 140 -6.30 -0.53 2.94
N HIS A 141 -5.91 -1.61 2.25
CA HIS A 141 -5.97 -1.71 0.79
C HIS A 141 -7.38 -1.44 0.24
N LEU A 142 -8.42 -1.83 0.98
CA LEU A 142 -9.82 -1.65 0.59
C LEU A 142 -10.44 -0.33 1.08
N THR A 143 -9.83 0.33 2.07
CA THR A 143 -10.46 1.42 2.84
C THR A 143 -9.77 2.78 2.73
N ILE A 144 -8.50 2.82 2.31
CA ILE A 144 -7.81 4.09 2.00
C ILE A 144 -8.42 4.74 0.76
N LYS A 145 -8.68 6.05 0.80
CA LYS A 145 -9.31 6.81 -0.29
C LYS A 145 -8.34 7.80 -0.95
N HIS A 146 -7.08 7.40 -1.03
CA HIS A 146 -6.04 8.18 -1.70
C HIS A 146 -5.18 7.33 -2.63
N VAL A 147 -4.61 7.97 -3.65
CA VAL A 147 -3.60 7.37 -4.56
C VAL A 147 -2.17 7.46 -4.01
N ARG A 148 -1.95 8.18 -2.90
CA ARG A 148 -0.61 8.34 -2.33
C ARG A 148 -0.22 7.03 -1.64
N PRO A 149 1.07 6.62 -1.70
CA PRO A 149 1.50 5.35 -1.16
C PRO A 149 1.27 5.27 0.35
N VAL A 150 0.70 4.15 0.77
CA VAL A 150 0.64 3.70 2.16
C VAL A 150 1.38 2.37 2.21
N VAL A 151 2.45 2.32 2.99
CA VAL A 151 3.40 1.20 3.04
C VAL A 151 3.41 0.64 4.46
N LEU A 152 3.13 -0.65 4.64
CA LEU A 152 3.37 -1.32 5.92
C LEU A 152 4.76 -1.96 5.91
N THR A 153 5.41 -1.93 7.06
CA THR A 153 6.67 -2.62 7.28
C THR A 153 6.79 -3.09 8.73
N GLY A 154 7.74 -3.98 9.00
CA GLY A 154 7.98 -4.54 10.32
C GLY A 154 9.31 -5.28 10.38
N SER A 155 9.44 -6.18 11.33
CA SER A 155 10.64 -7.02 11.45
C SER A 155 10.31 -8.39 12.03
N MET A 156 11.11 -9.38 11.66
CA MET A 156 11.05 -10.72 12.23
C MET A 156 11.94 -10.84 13.47
N ARG A 157 12.98 -10.01 13.60
CA ARG A 157 13.85 -9.92 14.77
C ARG A 157 13.59 -8.64 15.57
N SER A 158 13.72 -8.74 16.89
CA SER A 158 13.57 -7.59 17.78
C SER A 158 14.66 -6.55 17.53
N ALA A 159 14.43 -5.31 17.98
CA ALA A 159 15.36 -4.20 17.76
C ALA A 159 16.75 -4.38 18.41
N THR A 160 16.89 -5.33 19.34
CA THR A 160 18.14 -5.61 20.06
C THR A 160 18.82 -6.90 19.60
N ALA A 161 18.21 -7.63 18.66
CA ALA A 161 18.77 -8.87 18.15
C ALA A 161 20.00 -8.64 17.27
N ILE A 162 20.90 -9.61 17.24
CA ILE A 162 22.00 -9.63 16.26
C ILE A 162 21.39 -9.70 14.86
N SER A 163 21.89 -8.82 13.98
CA SER A 163 21.40 -8.70 12.61
C SER A 163 19.88 -8.48 12.57
N ALA A 164 19.38 -7.55 13.39
CA ALA A 164 18.00 -7.08 13.33
C ALA A 164 17.67 -6.54 11.92
N ASP A 165 16.52 -6.91 11.39
CA ASP A 165 16.05 -6.58 10.04
C ASP A 165 15.22 -5.28 9.99
N GLY A 166 14.72 -4.82 11.14
CA GLY A 166 13.93 -3.59 11.26
C GLY A 166 14.54 -2.33 10.63
N PRO A 167 15.84 -2.01 10.88
CA PRO A 167 16.47 -0.83 10.28
C PRO A 167 16.46 -0.81 8.75
N ALA A 168 16.77 -1.94 8.11
CA ALA A 168 16.79 -2.05 6.65
C ALA A 168 15.36 -1.99 6.08
N ASN A 169 14.42 -2.72 6.69
CA ASN A 169 13.01 -2.71 6.30
C ASN A 169 12.39 -1.31 6.39
N LEU A 170 12.67 -0.55 7.46
CA LEU A 170 12.19 0.82 7.63
C LEU A 170 12.76 1.76 6.56
N LEU A 171 14.06 1.66 6.26
CA LEU A 171 14.69 2.44 5.19
C LEU A 171 14.05 2.15 3.83
N ALA A 172 13.85 0.87 3.51
CA ALA A 172 13.21 0.44 2.27
C ALA A 172 11.76 0.94 2.18
N ALA A 173 10.98 0.84 3.24
CA ALA A 173 9.60 1.31 3.29
C ALA A 173 9.49 2.84 3.10
N VAL A 174 10.38 3.62 3.73
CA VAL A 174 10.41 5.07 3.54
C VAL A 174 10.83 5.44 2.11
N ARG A 175 11.79 4.72 1.50
CA ARG A 175 12.13 4.92 0.08
C ARG A 175 10.93 4.69 -0.82
N VAL A 176 10.15 3.63 -0.58
CA VAL A 176 8.94 3.34 -1.36
C VAL A 176 7.86 4.40 -1.14
N ALA A 177 7.62 4.84 0.10
CA ALA A 177 6.63 5.88 0.39
C ALA A 177 7.02 7.26 -0.17
N ALA A 178 8.32 7.51 -0.37
CA ALA A 178 8.86 8.72 -0.98
C ALA A 178 8.87 8.67 -2.53
N ASP A 179 8.79 7.49 -3.14
CA ASP A 179 8.91 7.34 -4.60
C ASP A 179 7.58 7.61 -5.30
N THR A 180 7.59 8.53 -6.27
CA THR A 180 6.39 8.92 -7.02
C THR A 180 5.80 7.78 -7.85
N LYS A 181 6.60 6.77 -8.23
CA LYS A 181 6.14 5.57 -8.95
C LYS A 181 5.31 4.65 -8.06
N ALA A 182 5.35 4.80 -6.74
CA ALA A 182 4.54 4.00 -5.81
C ALA A 182 3.08 4.47 -5.75
N ALA A 183 2.79 5.68 -6.25
CA ALA A 183 1.42 6.20 -6.29
C ALA A 183 0.49 5.32 -7.15
N GLY A 184 -0.73 5.12 -6.68
CA GLY A 184 -1.77 4.37 -7.39
C GLY A 184 -1.59 2.85 -7.40
N ARG A 185 -0.66 2.29 -6.61
CA ARG A 185 -0.39 0.83 -6.55
C ARG A 185 -1.11 0.11 -5.39
N GLY A 186 -2.10 0.76 -4.81
CA GLY A 186 -2.78 0.31 -3.60
C GLY A 186 -1.89 0.43 -2.35
N VAL A 187 -2.32 -0.21 -1.27
CA VAL A 187 -1.49 -0.38 -0.07
C VAL A 187 -0.41 -1.44 -0.33
N LEU A 188 0.80 -1.16 0.13
CA LEU A 188 1.99 -1.98 -0.10
C LEU A 188 2.52 -2.56 1.22
N VAL A 189 3.17 -3.72 1.14
CA VAL A 189 3.97 -4.29 2.24
C VAL A 189 5.41 -4.39 1.78
N VAL A 190 6.35 -3.84 2.57
CA VAL A 190 7.79 -3.82 2.23
C VAL A 190 8.58 -4.45 3.36
N LEU A 191 9.16 -5.62 3.09
CA LEU A 191 10.09 -6.34 3.96
C LEU A 191 11.11 -7.06 3.08
N ASN A 192 12.34 -7.23 3.59
CA ASN A 192 13.40 -7.98 2.91
C ASN A 192 13.65 -7.49 1.47
N ASP A 193 13.66 -6.17 1.28
CA ASP A 193 13.86 -5.48 0.01
C ASP A 193 12.84 -5.80 -1.11
N GLU A 194 11.77 -6.54 -0.80
CA GLU A 194 10.67 -6.84 -1.73
C GLU A 194 9.46 -5.94 -1.46
N ILE A 195 8.75 -5.58 -2.55
CA ILE A 195 7.55 -4.74 -2.50
C ILE A 195 6.36 -5.58 -2.92
N HIS A 196 5.42 -5.81 -2.00
CA HIS A 196 4.27 -6.66 -2.24
C HIS A 196 2.95 -5.87 -2.27
N SER A 197 2.00 -6.39 -3.05
CA SER A 197 0.59 -6.00 -2.96
C SER A 197 0.02 -6.44 -1.61
N ALA A 198 -0.66 -5.54 -0.90
CA ALA A 198 -1.34 -5.88 0.33
C ALA A 198 -2.40 -6.98 0.16
N ARG A 199 -2.98 -7.14 -1.04
CA ARG A 199 -3.91 -8.23 -1.35
C ARG A 199 -3.23 -9.60 -1.36
N ASP A 200 -2.04 -9.70 -1.97
CA ASP A 200 -1.46 -10.99 -2.31
C ASP A 200 -0.40 -11.47 -1.32
N VAL A 201 0.23 -10.55 -0.57
CA VAL A 201 1.30 -10.88 0.39
C VAL A 201 0.81 -11.74 1.55
N ARG A 202 1.62 -12.73 1.95
CA ARG A 202 1.35 -13.59 3.11
C ARG A 202 2.64 -13.90 3.86
N LYS A 203 2.55 -14.05 5.18
CA LYS A 203 3.59 -14.58 6.04
C LYS A 203 3.60 -16.11 5.91
N THR A 204 4.72 -16.66 5.45
CA THR A 204 4.84 -18.08 5.04
C THR A 204 5.72 -18.93 5.98
N ASP A 205 6.49 -18.28 6.84
CA ASP A 205 7.39 -18.88 7.82
C ASP A 205 7.35 -18.11 9.16
N ASN A 206 7.50 -18.84 10.27
CA ASN A 206 7.42 -18.29 11.62
C ASN A 206 8.66 -17.51 12.06
N ASN A 207 9.81 -17.71 11.44
CA ASN A 207 11.11 -17.21 11.91
C ASN A 207 11.99 -16.60 10.80
N ARG A 208 11.77 -16.98 9.54
CA ARG A 208 12.58 -16.50 8.41
C ARG A 208 12.27 -15.03 8.10
N MET A 209 13.28 -14.28 7.66
CA MET A 209 13.15 -12.84 7.36
C MET A 209 12.48 -12.61 5.99
N ASP A 210 12.67 -13.53 5.06
CA ASP A 210 12.03 -13.63 3.74
C ASP A 210 10.63 -14.27 3.79
N THR A 211 9.92 -14.11 4.91
CA THR A 211 8.64 -14.80 5.16
C THR A 211 7.45 -14.20 4.42
N PHE A 212 7.50 -12.91 4.09
CA PHE A 212 6.42 -12.25 3.36
C PHE A 212 6.58 -12.51 1.87
N VAL A 213 5.65 -13.28 1.30
CA VAL A 213 5.71 -13.72 -0.09
C VAL A 213 4.35 -13.53 -0.76
N SER A 214 4.36 -13.12 -2.02
CA SER A 214 3.17 -13.11 -2.90
C SER A 214 3.32 -14.26 -3.91
N ALA A 215 3.12 -15.49 -3.47
CA ALA A 215 3.57 -16.67 -4.22
C ALA A 215 2.86 -16.86 -5.58
N GLU A 216 1.54 -16.66 -5.61
CA GLU A 216 0.75 -16.83 -6.84
C GLU A 216 1.04 -15.74 -7.89
N TRP A 217 1.05 -14.47 -7.47
CA TRP A 217 1.10 -13.31 -8.39
C TRP A 217 2.42 -12.54 -8.41
N GLY A 218 3.37 -12.90 -7.54
CA GLY A 218 4.70 -12.30 -7.43
C GLY A 218 4.73 -10.96 -6.71
N ALA A 219 5.92 -10.56 -6.25
CA ALA A 219 6.17 -9.21 -5.77
C ALA A 219 5.94 -8.18 -6.90
N LEU A 220 5.52 -6.97 -6.52
CA LEU A 220 5.33 -5.85 -7.44
C LEU A 220 6.65 -5.24 -7.90
N GLY A 221 7.68 -5.33 -7.06
CA GLY A 221 8.97 -4.71 -7.26
C GLY A 221 9.96 -5.01 -6.15
N VAL A 222 11.10 -4.34 -6.22
CA VAL A 222 12.21 -4.46 -5.26
C VAL A 222 12.76 -3.09 -4.90
N VAL A 223 13.45 -3.02 -3.75
CA VAL A 223 14.21 -1.86 -3.29
C VAL A 223 15.69 -2.24 -3.24
N ASP A 224 16.44 -1.77 -4.22
CA ASP A 224 17.87 -2.05 -4.32
C ASP A 224 18.72 -0.83 -3.91
N SER A 225 20.05 -0.96 -4.00
CA SER A 225 20.97 0.13 -3.71
C SER A 225 20.78 1.37 -4.60
N ASP A 226 20.28 1.18 -5.83
CA ASP A 226 20.07 2.23 -6.83
C ASP A 226 18.65 2.80 -6.83
N GLY A 227 17.71 2.23 -6.06
CA GLY A 227 16.39 2.81 -5.81
C GLY A 227 15.24 1.80 -5.84
N VAL A 228 14.05 2.31 -6.13
CA VAL A 228 12.80 1.54 -6.17
C VAL A 228 12.47 1.14 -7.61
N THR A 229 12.28 -0.15 -7.85
CA THR A 229 11.94 -0.70 -9.17
C THR A 229 10.65 -1.51 -9.11
N PHE A 230 9.60 -1.02 -9.79
CA PHE A 230 8.36 -1.78 -10.01
C PHE A 230 8.38 -2.50 -11.37
N ARG A 231 7.89 -3.74 -11.39
CA ARG A 231 7.71 -4.55 -12.61
C ARG A 231 6.29 -5.10 -12.76
N ARG A 232 5.46 -5.03 -11.72
CA ARG A 232 4.04 -5.43 -11.74
C ARG A 232 3.16 -4.40 -11.03
N SER A 233 1.85 -4.53 -11.21
CA SER A 233 0.77 -3.82 -10.51
C SER A 233 -0.33 -4.81 -10.15
N SER A 234 -1.14 -4.49 -9.13
CA SER A 234 -2.39 -5.20 -8.90
C SER A 234 -3.43 -4.74 -9.92
N GLU A 235 -4.22 -5.67 -10.45
CA GLU A 235 -5.35 -5.38 -11.34
C GLU A 235 -6.71 -5.47 -10.61
N THR A 236 -6.71 -5.89 -9.33
CA THR A 236 -7.92 -5.87 -8.50
C THR A 236 -8.22 -4.48 -7.99
N LEU A 237 -9.51 -4.22 -7.71
CA LEU A 237 -9.96 -2.92 -7.22
C LEU A 237 -9.40 -2.65 -5.83
N HIS A 238 -8.80 -1.48 -5.68
CA HIS A 238 -8.16 -1.06 -4.44
C HIS A 238 -8.33 0.45 -4.20
N THR A 239 -8.13 0.84 -2.95
CA THR A 239 -8.09 2.22 -2.47
C THR A 239 -9.26 3.09 -2.95
N VAL A 240 -9.00 4.06 -3.83
CA VAL A 240 -9.99 4.99 -4.40
C VAL A 240 -11.03 4.28 -5.28
N HIS A 241 -10.74 3.06 -5.73
CA HIS A 241 -11.60 2.25 -6.60
C HIS A 241 -12.22 1.04 -5.91
N ALA A 242 -11.88 0.77 -4.64
CA ALA A 242 -12.40 -0.40 -3.92
C ALA A 242 -13.83 -0.17 -3.40
N LEU A 243 -14.01 -0.17 -2.09
CA LEU A 243 -15.32 -0.09 -1.45
C LEU A 243 -15.67 1.36 -1.09
N PRO A 244 -16.92 1.67 -0.70
CA PRO A 244 -17.29 3.02 -0.25
C PRO A 244 -16.50 3.50 0.98
N SER A 245 -16.63 4.80 1.29
CA SER A 245 -16.00 5.40 2.47
C SER A 245 -16.56 4.80 3.77
N LEU A 246 -15.70 4.67 4.79
CA LEU A 246 -16.06 4.24 6.14
C LEU A 246 -16.71 5.36 6.99
N ALA A 247 -17.14 6.45 6.36
CA ALA A 247 -17.84 7.54 7.03
C ALA A 247 -19.12 7.01 7.71
N GLY A 248 -19.27 7.27 9.01
CA GLY A 248 -20.41 6.81 9.81
C GLY A 248 -20.36 5.34 10.28
N VAL A 249 -19.37 4.55 9.88
CA VAL A 249 -19.26 3.13 10.29
C VAL A 249 -18.63 3.01 11.69
N GLU A 250 -19.43 2.90 12.75
CA GLU A 250 -18.88 2.84 14.12
C GLU A 250 -18.24 1.48 14.47
N THR A 251 -18.82 0.38 13.97
CA THR A 251 -18.34 -0.99 14.22
C THR A 251 -18.37 -1.79 12.92
N LEU A 252 -17.54 -2.83 12.86
CA LEU A 252 -17.51 -3.77 11.73
C LEU A 252 -18.36 -5.01 12.02
N PRO A 253 -18.98 -5.61 10.98
CA PRO A 253 -19.73 -6.86 11.11
C PRO A 253 -18.95 -7.99 11.80
N VAL A 254 -19.65 -8.81 12.57
CA VAL A 254 -19.05 -9.94 13.30
C VAL A 254 -18.90 -11.13 12.36
N VAL A 255 -17.65 -11.42 11.97
CA VAL A 255 -17.31 -12.52 11.05
C VAL A 255 -16.28 -13.45 11.68
N PRO A 256 -16.67 -14.63 12.22
CA PRO A 256 -15.74 -15.65 12.67
C PRO A 256 -15.14 -16.45 11.50
N ILE A 257 -14.00 -17.09 11.76
CA ILE A 257 -13.38 -18.09 10.89
C ILE A 257 -13.53 -19.45 11.56
N VAL A 258 -14.08 -20.44 10.86
CA VAL A 258 -14.22 -21.81 11.36
C VAL A 258 -13.43 -22.76 10.47
N ALA A 259 -12.49 -23.50 11.05
CA ALA A 259 -11.66 -24.45 10.33
C ALA A 259 -12.30 -25.84 10.25
N ASP A 260 -12.27 -26.44 9.06
CA ASP A 260 -12.63 -27.83 8.85
C ASP A 260 -11.42 -28.76 9.06
N PHE A 261 -11.69 -30.00 9.46
CA PHE A 261 -10.69 -31.05 9.68
C PHE A 261 -11.32 -32.44 9.56
N ALA A 262 -10.49 -33.48 9.43
CA ALA A 262 -10.99 -34.84 9.28
C ALA A 262 -11.78 -35.26 10.53
N GLY A 263 -13.03 -35.69 10.34
CA GLY A 263 -13.92 -36.07 11.44
C GLY A 263 -14.56 -34.88 12.18
N ASN A 264 -14.56 -33.67 11.59
CA ASN A 264 -15.27 -32.52 12.15
C ASN A 264 -16.79 -32.76 12.12
N ASP A 265 -17.45 -32.60 13.27
CA ASP A 265 -18.90 -32.78 13.47
C ASP A 265 -19.72 -31.49 13.22
N ALA A 266 -19.03 -30.41 12.85
CA ALA A 266 -19.54 -29.06 12.65
C ALA A 266 -20.17 -28.40 13.89
N ALA A 267 -19.90 -28.91 15.11
CA ALA A 267 -20.45 -28.34 16.34
C ALA A 267 -20.03 -26.87 16.53
N VAL A 268 -18.77 -26.54 16.27
CA VAL A 268 -18.26 -25.16 16.37
C VAL A 268 -18.93 -24.23 15.35
N LEU A 269 -19.14 -24.70 14.11
CA LEU A 269 -19.81 -23.90 13.09
C LEU A 269 -21.26 -23.60 13.50
N ARG A 270 -22.01 -24.61 13.96
CA ARG A 270 -23.39 -24.43 14.43
C ARG A 270 -23.47 -23.51 15.66
N SER A 271 -22.53 -23.63 16.59
CA SER A 271 -22.47 -22.74 17.75
C SER A 271 -22.25 -21.26 17.38
N TRP A 272 -21.58 -20.98 16.26
CA TRP A 272 -21.47 -19.62 15.74
C TRP A 272 -22.75 -19.15 15.07
N ALA A 273 -23.48 -20.01 14.37
CA ALA A 273 -24.76 -19.66 13.77
C ALA A 273 -25.88 -19.38 14.80
N GLU A 274 -25.81 -20.02 15.97
CA GLU A 274 -26.69 -19.73 17.10
C GLU A 274 -26.42 -18.36 17.74
N ARG A 275 -25.24 -17.78 17.50
CA ARG A 275 -24.88 -16.42 17.91
C ARG A 275 -25.19 -15.53 16.71
N GLU A 276 -25.91 -14.44 16.88
CA GLU A 276 -26.28 -13.52 15.77
C GLU A 276 -25.05 -12.89 15.10
N VAL A 277 -24.34 -13.66 14.25
CA VAL A 277 -23.18 -13.24 13.46
C VAL A 277 -23.64 -12.73 12.11
N ASP A 278 -22.84 -11.84 11.52
CA ASP A 278 -23.22 -11.21 10.25
C ASP A 278 -22.86 -12.03 9.02
N GLY A 279 -21.88 -12.93 9.16
CA GLY A 279 -21.43 -13.86 8.14
C GLY A 279 -20.32 -14.74 8.68
N ILE A 280 -20.00 -15.84 8.00
CA ILE A 280 -19.00 -16.81 8.46
C ILE A 280 -18.02 -17.12 7.35
N VAL A 281 -16.72 -17.15 7.66
CA VAL A 281 -15.71 -17.74 6.77
C VAL A 281 -15.42 -19.16 7.21
N VAL A 282 -15.53 -20.12 6.30
CA VAL A 282 -15.09 -21.50 6.55
C VAL A 282 -13.76 -21.73 5.85
N GLN A 283 -12.74 -22.08 6.64
CA GLN A 283 -11.47 -22.59 6.15
C GLN A 283 -11.63 -24.08 5.82
N ALA A 284 -12.03 -24.36 4.58
CA ALA A 284 -12.26 -25.70 4.07
C ALA A 284 -10.95 -26.37 3.61
N PHE A 285 -11.05 -27.59 3.07
CA PHE A 285 -9.93 -28.25 2.40
C PHE A 285 -9.64 -27.62 1.02
N GLY A 286 -8.76 -28.26 0.25
CA GLY A 286 -8.43 -27.79 -1.09
C GLY A 286 -9.66 -27.68 -2.00
N GLY A 287 -9.69 -26.64 -2.85
CA GLY A 287 -10.80 -26.35 -3.74
C GLY A 287 -12.12 -26.05 -3.04
N GLY A 288 -12.11 -25.69 -1.76
CA GLY A 288 -13.33 -25.36 -0.99
C GLY A 288 -14.16 -26.57 -0.56
N ARG A 289 -13.60 -27.79 -0.64
CA ARG A 289 -14.30 -29.01 -0.22
C ARG A 289 -14.35 -29.08 1.31
N ALA A 290 -15.51 -29.42 1.86
CA ALA A 290 -15.72 -29.61 3.28
C ALA A 290 -16.08 -31.08 3.62
N SER A 291 -15.86 -31.48 4.86
CA SER A 291 -16.29 -32.75 5.44
C SER A 291 -17.82 -32.88 5.38
N PRO A 292 -18.40 -34.10 5.41
CA PRO A 292 -19.84 -34.28 5.22
C PRO A 292 -20.73 -33.48 6.18
N GLU A 293 -20.38 -33.43 7.47
CA GLU A 293 -21.14 -32.64 8.46
C GLU A 293 -20.96 -31.15 8.25
N MET A 294 -19.72 -30.70 8.00
CA MET A 294 -19.43 -29.31 7.73
C MET A 294 -20.18 -28.81 6.50
N ARG A 295 -20.20 -29.59 5.42
CA ARG A 295 -20.96 -29.29 4.19
C ARG A 295 -22.45 -29.16 4.46
N ARG A 296 -23.04 -30.04 5.28
CA ARG A 296 -24.45 -29.94 5.66
C ARG A 296 -24.73 -28.66 6.45
N ALA A 297 -23.92 -28.39 7.47
CA ALA A 297 -24.06 -27.19 8.29
C ALA A 297 -23.87 -25.89 7.48
N ILE A 298 -22.91 -25.86 6.56
CA ILE A 298 -22.73 -24.72 5.63
C ILE A 298 -24.00 -24.45 4.83
N THR A 299 -24.58 -25.48 4.21
CA THR A 299 -25.79 -25.32 3.38
C THR A 299 -26.99 -24.89 4.23
N GLU A 300 -27.16 -25.47 5.42
CA GLU A 300 -28.20 -25.10 6.38
C GLU A 300 -28.11 -23.61 6.75
N ILE A 301 -26.95 -23.17 7.26
CA ILE A 301 -26.72 -21.79 7.70
C ILE A 301 -26.88 -20.79 6.55
N ALA A 302 -26.36 -21.12 5.36
CA ALA A 302 -26.48 -20.24 4.21
C ALA A 302 -27.94 -20.13 3.73
N SER A 303 -28.73 -21.22 3.80
CA SER A 303 -30.15 -21.20 3.46
C SER A 303 -31.02 -20.41 4.44
N GLU A 304 -30.54 -20.20 5.67
CA GLU A 304 -31.18 -19.33 6.67
C GLU A 304 -30.83 -17.84 6.47
N GLY A 305 -29.99 -17.52 5.49
CA GLY A 305 -29.68 -16.15 5.09
C GLY A 305 -28.41 -15.57 5.72
N THR A 306 -27.63 -16.37 6.45
CA THR A 306 -26.30 -15.95 6.93
C THR A 306 -25.27 -16.21 5.83
N PRO A 307 -24.60 -15.17 5.27
CA PRO A 307 -23.60 -15.37 4.23
C PRO A 307 -22.45 -16.26 4.71
N VAL A 308 -22.14 -17.31 3.94
CA VAL A 308 -21.02 -18.22 4.22
C VAL A 308 -20.00 -18.13 3.10
N VAL A 309 -18.78 -17.73 3.43
CA VAL A 309 -17.65 -17.70 2.49
C VAL A 309 -16.80 -18.95 2.64
N LEU A 310 -16.60 -19.70 1.55
CA LEU A 310 -15.69 -20.83 1.48
C LEU A 310 -14.30 -20.37 1.05
N ALA A 311 -13.38 -20.41 1.99
CA ALA A 311 -11.94 -20.27 1.76
C ALA A 311 -11.25 -21.64 1.90
N SER A 312 -9.95 -21.69 1.60
CA SER A 312 -9.15 -22.92 1.62
C SER A 312 -8.04 -22.83 2.66
N ARG A 313 -7.73 -23.95 3.31
CA ARG A 313 -6.50 -24.09 4.12
C ARG A 313 -5.25 -24.26 3.26
N VAL A 314 -5.40 -24.61 1.99
CA VAL A 314 -4.29 -24.69 1.04
C VAL A 314 -3.86 -23.26 0.74
N ALA A 315 -2.54 -23.01 0.83
CA ALA A 315 -1.99 -21.68 0.64
C ALA A 315 -2.39 -21.11 -0.73
N GLU A 316 -2.02 -21.77 -1.82
CA GLU A 316 -2.22 -21.18 -3.14
C GLU A 316 -3.40 -21.79 -3.92
N GLY A 317 -3.80 -21.10 -4.98
CA GLY A 317 -4.89 -21.47 -5.86
C GLY A 317 -6.27 -21.01 -5.39
N ARG A 318 -7.25 -21.15 -6.30
CA ARG A 318 -8.59 -20.60 -6.13
C ARG A 318 -9.59 -21.65 -5.63
N VAL A 319 -10.46 -21.23 -4.72
CA VAL A 319 -11.77 -21.84 -4.53
C VAL A 319 -12.68 -21.34 -5.65
N ILE A 320 -13.15 -22.26 -6.49
CA ILE A 320 -14.05 -21.94 -7.61
C ILE A 320 -15.47 -22.27 -7.14
N GLY A 321 -16.33 -21.26 -7.11
CA GLY A 321 -17.74 -21.43 -6.78
C GLY A 321 -18.52 -22.11 -7.91
N SER A 322 -19.68 -22.67 -7.56
CA SER A 322 -20.66 -23.20 -8.51
C SER A 322 -21.97 -22.41 -8.42
N GLU A 323 -22.77 -22.44 -9.48
CA GLU A 323 -24.09 -21.80 -9.50
C GLU A 323 -24.99 -22.32 -8.36
N GLN A 324 -24.96 -23.64 -8.10
CA GLN A 324 -25.68 -24.26 -6.99
C GLN A 324 -25.27 -23.69 -5.62
N GLN A 325 -23.98 -23.43 -5.41
CA GLN A 325 -23.49 -22.81 -4.17
C GLN A 325 -23.97 -21.36 -4.06
N ALA A 326 -23.91 -20.60 -5.15
CA ALA A 326 -24.37 -19.22 -5.17
C ALA A 326 -25.89 -19.12 -4.90
N GLU A 327 -26.70 -20.02 -5.47
CA GLU A 327 -28.13 -20.12 -5.17
C GLU A 327 -28.42 -20.48 -3.71
N ALA A 328 -27.52 -21.24 -3.07
CA ALA A 328 -27.62 -21.60 -1.67
C ALA A 328 -27.07 -20.52 -0.70
N GLY A 329 -26.66 -19.34 -1.19
CA GLY A 329 -26.11 -18.26 -0.36
C GLY A 329 -24.63 -18.43 0.02
N ILE A 330 -23.92 -19.33 -0.67
CA ILE A 330 -22.51 -19.64 -0.41
C ILE A 330 -21.62 -18.88 -1.39
N VAL A 331 -20.64 -18.16 -0.85
CA VAL A 331 -19.68 -17.35 -1.58
C VAL A 331 -18.34 -18.07 -1.66
N ALA A 332 -17.70 -18.09 -2.82
CA ALA A 332 -16.34 -18.59 -3.00
C ALA A 332 -15.33 -17.46 -2.76
N ALA A 333 -14.33 -17.71 -1.92
CA ALA A 333 -13.29 -16.72 -1.58
C ALA A 333 -12.28 -16.44 -2.71
N GLY A 334 -12.37 -17.16 -3.84
CA GLY A 334 -11.35 -17.12 -4.88
C GLY A 334 -10.00 -17.58 -4.33
N ASP A 335 -8.97 -16.76 -4.53
CA ASP A 335 -7.60 -16.98 -4.05
C ASP A 335 -7.33 -16.35 -2.66
N LEU A 336 -8.32 -15.71 -2.03
CA LEU A 336 -8.11 -15.10 -0.71
C LEU A 336 -7.97 -16.17 0.38
N PRO A 337 -6.93 -16.10 1.24
CA PRO A 337 -6.84 -16.95 2.42
C PRO A 337 -7.95 -16.59 3.43
N PRO A 338 -8.30 -17.49 4.37
CA PRO A 338 -9.44 -17.30 5.26
C PRO A 338 -9.43 -15.98 6.04
N HIS A 339 -8.25 -15.53 6.50
CA HIS A 339 -8.14 -14.28 7.26
C HIS A 339 -8.35 -13.02 6.39
N LYS A 340 -7.96 -13.03 5.11
CA LYS A 340 -8.28 -11.93 4.17
C LYS A 340 -9.70 -12.01 3.63
N ALA A 341 -10.21 -13.22 3.39
CA ALA A 341 -11.61 -13.43 3.06
C ALA A 341 -12.53 -12.88 4.17
N ARG A 342 -12.14 -13.02 5.43
CA ARG A 342 -12.83 -12.41 6.57
C ARG A 342 -12.82 -10.89 6.49
N VAL A 343 -11.67 -10.28 6.19
CA VAL A 343 -11.56 -8.81 6.01
C VAL A 343 -12.50 -8.33 4.92
N LEU A 344 -12.50 -8.97 3.75
CA LEU A 344 -13.36 -8.58 2.64
C LEU A 344 -14.84 -8.79 2.96
N LEU A 345 -15.20 -9.91 3.60
CA LEU A 345 -16.58 -10.18 3.99
C LEU A 345 -17.12 -9.13 4.98
N MET A 346 -16.33 -8.72 5.98
CA MET A 346 -16.74 -7.64 6.89
C MET A 346 -17.10 -6.36 6.15
N LEU A 347 -16.30 -5.99 5.15
CA LEU A 347 -16.53 -4.75 4.40
C LEU A 347 -17.64 -4.90 3.35
N ALA A 348 -17.80 -6.08 2.75
CA ALA A 348 -18.90 -6.39 1.84
C ALA A 348 -20.26 -6.32 2.56
N LEU A 349 -20.33 -6.82 3.80
CA LEU A 349 -21.54 -6.81 4.62
C LEU A 349 -22.01 -5.40 5.03
N LEU A 350 -21.15 -4.38 4.92
CA LEU A 350 -21.56 -2.97 5.07
C LEU A 350 -22.37 -2.46 3.87
N GLN A 351 -22.32 -3.16 2.73
CA GLN A 351 -23.00 -2.78 1.49
C GLN A 351 -24.20 -3.68 1.21
N SER A 352 -24.04 -4.99 1.38
CA SER A 352 -25.09 -5.95 1.04
C SER A 352 -24.98 -7.22 1.86
N ARG A 353 -26.15 -7.87 2.05
CA ARG A 353 -26.24 -9.24 2.57
C ARG A 353 -26.60 -10.26 1.48
N ASP A 354 -26.82 -9.80 0.24
CA ASP A 354 -27.08 -10.67 -0.89
C ASP A 354 -25.81 -11.41 -1.31
N ALA A 355 -25.87 -12.74 -1.36
CA ALA A 355 -24.70 -13.56 -1.65
C ALA A 355 -24.13 -13.34 -3.06
N LYS A 356 -24.94 -12.96 -4.05
CA LYS A 356 -24.46 -12.69 -5.42
C LYS A 356 -23.73 -11.36 -5.48
N GLU A 357 -24.23 -10.34 -4.79
CA GLU A 357 -23.54 -9.05 -4.66
C GLU A 357 -22.23 -9.20 -3.88
N ILE A 358 -22.23 -9.98 -2.80
CA ILE A 358 -21.00 -10.30 -2.06
C ILE A 358 -20.02 -11.07 -2.96
N GLN A 359 -20.48 -12.06 -3.74
CA GLN A 359 -19.61 -12.77 -4.69
C GLN A 359 -18.99 -11.82 -5.71
N ALA A 360 -19.75 -10.87 -6.25
CA ALA A 360 -19.22 -9.88 -7.19
C ALA A 360 -18.12 -9.00 -6.56
N ILE A 361 -18.24 -8.67 -5.27
CA ILE A 361 -17.17 -7.99 -4.51
C ILE A 361 -15.93 -8.88 -4.42
N PHE A 362 -16.09 -10.16 -4.06
CA PHE A 362 -14.99 -11.15 -3.99
C PHE A 362 -14.30 -11.40 -5.33
N ASP A 363 -15.01 -11.26 -6.44
CA ASP A 363 -14.45 -11.46 -7.78
C ASP A 363 -13.60 -10.28 -8.26
N THR A 364 -13.70 -9.11 -7.60
CA THR A 364 -13.10 -7.85 -8.07
C THR A 364 -12.08 -7.22 -7.12
N HIS A 365 -12.03 -7.66 -5.85
CA HIS A 365 -11.18 -7.10 -4.78
C HIS A 365 -10.21 -8.14 -4.22
#